data_AF-A0A286BT92-F1
#
_entry.id   AF-A0A286BT92-F1
#
_cell.length_a   1.000
_cell.length_b   1.000
_cell.length_c   1.000
_cell.angle_alpha   90.00
_cell.angle_beta   90.00
_cell.angle_gamma   90.00
#
_symmetry.space_group_name_H-M   'P 1'
#
loop_
_entity.id
_entity.type
_entity.pdbx_description
1 polymer ?
#
loop_
_entity_poly.entity_id
_entity_poly.type
_entity_poly.pdbx_seq_one_letter_code
_entity_poly.pdbx_strand_id
1 'polypeptide(L)'
;MEALTASVTGLLVEGRAFDISGIILRVDDRAVKFEPVFLYGQVVKGCVEATFHDGGHVTSLGRLFMQSGSVSEWTFTPTGALSRPGKIIDESTFFGLILELLP
;
A
#
# COMPACT_ATOMS: atom_id res chain seq x y z
N MET A 1 9.11 -6.42 -17.83
CA MET A 1 8.89 -5.51 -16.68
C MET A 1 7.42 -5.13 -16.73
N GLU A 2 6.59 -5.74 -15.87
CA GLU A 2 5.21 -5.28 -15.73
C GLU A 2 5.25 -3.95 -14.97
N ALA A 3 4.66 -2.91 -15.56
CA ALA A 3 4.48 -1.63 -14.89
C ALA A 3 3.07 -1.61 -14.29
N LEU A 4 2.99 -1.47 -12.97
CA LEU A 4 1.72 -1.19 -12.32
C LEU A 4 1.57 0.32 -12.22
N THR A 5 0.65 0.88 -12.99
CA THR A 5 0.31 2.30 -12.93
C THR A 5 -1.08 2.43 -12.32
N ALA A 6 -1.17 3.16 -11.20
CA ALA A 6 -2.45 3.49 -10.57
C ALA A 6 -2.76 4.97 -10.78
N SER A 7 -3.99 5.26 -11.22
CA SER A 7 -4.52 6.62 -11.29
C SER A 7 -4.97 7.06 -9.91
N VAL A 8 -4.21 7.96 -9.29
CA VAL A 8 -4.44 8.47 -7.93
C VAL A 8 -5.09 9.84 -7.98
N THR A 9 -6.20 10.02 -7.27
CA THR A 9 -6.82 11.35 -7.13
C THR A 9 -6.11 12.14 -6.02
N GLY A 10 -5.59 13.33 -6.36
CA GLY A 10 -5.05 14.27 -5.37
C GLY A 10 -6.17 15.10 -4.74
N LEU A 11 -6.41 14.92 -3.43
CA LEU A 11 -7.46 15.67 -2.70
C LEU A 11 -7.14 17.16 -2.51
N LEU A 12 -5.86 17.56 -2.58
CA LEU A 12 -5.42 18.96 -2.49
C LEU A 12 -5.28 19.68 -3.85
N VAL A 13 -5.39 18.98 -4.98
CA VAL A 13 -5.23 19.58 -6.31
C VAL A 13 -6.50 19.36 -7.11
N GLU A 14 -7.57 20.09 -6.79
CA GLU A 14 -8.78 20.22 -7.63
C GLU A 14 -9.29 18.91 -8.27
N GLY A 15 -9.16 17.76 -7.60
CA GLY A 15 -9.57 16.45 -8.14
C GLY A 15 -8.76 15.95 -9.34
N ARG A 16 -7.56 16.48 -9.61
CA ARG A 16 -6.68 15.98 -10.67
C ARG A 16 -6.16 14.58 -10.31
N ALA A 17 -6.25 13.68 -11.28
CA ALA A 17 -5.63 12.37 -11.21
C ALA A 17 -4.18 12.44 -11.69
N PHE A 18 -3.30 11.72 -11.03
CA PHE A 18 -1.91 11.54 -11.44
C PHE A 18 -1.61 10.04 -11.51
N ASP A 19 -0.85 9.66 -12.52
CA ASP A 19 -0.36 8.29 -12.67
C ASP A 19 0.86 8.08 -11.77
N ILE A 20 0.78 7.10 -10.88
CA ILE A 20 1.87 6.74 -9.99
C ILE A 20 2.16 5.26 -10.13
N SER A 21 3.44 4.93 -10.31
CA SER A 21 3.88 3.55 -10.35
C SER A 21 3.81 2.92 -8.97
N GLY A 22 3.25 1.72 -8.87
CA GLY A 22 3.35 0.89 -7.68
C GLY A 22 4.62 0.02 -7.67
N ILE A 23 4.79 -0.71 -6.58
CA ILE A 23 5.89 -1.69 -6.42
C ILE A 23 5.29 -3.10 -6.51
N ILE A 24 5.94 -3.98 -7.27
CA ILE A 24 5.56 -5.40 -7.35
C ILE A 24 6.76 -6.24 -6.94
N LEU A 25 6.56 -7.13 -5.98
CA LEU A 25 7.49 -8.18 -5.61
C LEU A 25 6.90 -9.51 -6.07
N ARG A 26 7.64 -10.28 -6.88
CA ARG A 26 7.12 -11.49 -7.54
C ARG A 26 8.06 -12.67 -7.37
N VAL A 27 7.47 -13.83 -7.08
CA VAL A 27 8.13 -15.15 -7.12
C VAL A 27 7.19 -16.07 -7.89
N ASP A 28 7.65 -16.61 -9.02
CA ASP A 28 6.84 -17.42 -9.94
C ASP A 28 5.52 -16.72 -10.34
N ASP A 29 4.36 -17.33 -10.07
CA ASP A 29 3.03 -16.78 -10.33
C ASP A 29 2.48 -15.94 -9.16
N ARG A 30 3.16 -15.96 -8.01
CA ARG A 30 2.78 -15.23 -6.78
C ARG A 30 3.36 -13.82 -6.78
N ALA A 31 2.54 -12.84 -6.40
CA ALA A 31 2.98 -11.45 -6.31
C ALA A 31 2.40 -10.73 -5.10
N VAL A 32 3.20 -9.88 -4.46
CA VAL A 32 2.75 -8.85 -3.52
C VAL A 32 2.87 -7.51 -4.22
N LYS A 33 1.75 -6.81 -4.33
CA LYS A 33 1.65 -5.50 -5.00
C LYS A 33 1.39 -4.42 -3.96
N PHE A 34 2.13 -3.33 -4.06
CA PHE A 34 1.96 -2.10 -3.28
C PHE A 34 1.45 -1.02 -4.23
N GLU A 35 0.14 -0.79 -4.20
CA GLU A 35 -0.57 0.05 -5.17
C GLU A 35 -0.96 1.39 -4.54
N PRO A 36 -0.54 2.53 -5.10
CA PRO A 36 -0.97 3.84 -4.62
C PRO A 36 -2.50 4.00 -4.77
N VAL A 37 -3.18 4.36 -3.67
CA VAL A 37 -4.65 4.57 -3.67
C VAL A 37 -4.98 6.06 -3.77
N PHE A 38 -4.37 6.87 -2.90
CA PHE A 38 -4.53 8.33 -2.94
C PHE A 38 -3.29 9.04 -2.40
N LEU A 39 -3.11 10.29 -2.80
CA LEU A 39 -2.13 11.22 -2.22
C LEU A 39 -2.80 12.48 -1.72
N TYR A 40 -2.19 13.08 -0.70
CA TYR A 40 -2.54 14.38 -0.13
C TYR A 40 -4.01 14.50 0.31
N GLY A 41 -4.48 13.62 1.19
CA GLY A 41 -5.73 13.80 1.92
C GLY A 41 -5.61 14.80 3.08
N GLN A 42 -6.73 15.21 3.68
CA GLN A 42 -6.77 16.25 4.73
C GLN A 42 -5.87 15.96 5.96
N VAL A 43 -5.72 14.69 6.37
CA VAL A 43 -4.93 14.27 7.55
C VAL A 43 -3.87 13.20 7.22
N VAL A 44 -3.92 12.64 6.01
CA VAL A 44 -3.06 11.56 5.52
C VAL A 44 -2.44 12.01 4.20
N LYS A 45 -1.11 12.10 4.14
CA LYS A 45 -0.35 12.52 2.96
C LYS A 45 -0.35 11.47 1.84
N GLY A 46 -0.62 10.20 2.15
CA GLY A 46 -0.78 9.16 1.13
C GLY A 46 -1.24 7.83 1.68
N CYS A 47 -1.86 7.03 0.81
CA CYS A 47 -2.27 5.67 1.10
C CYS A 47 -1.79 4.72 -0.01
N VAL A 48 -1.24 3.60 0.41
CA VAL A 48 -0.81 2.50 -0.46
C VAL A 48 -1.49 1.22 0.02
N GLU A 49 -2.13 0.50 -0.89
CA GLU A 49 -2.75 -0.79 -0.60
C GLU A 49 -1.77 -1.92 -0.91
N ALA A 50 -1.66 -2.87 0.02
CA ALA A 50 -0.86 -4.07 -0.16
C ALA A 50 -1.80 -5.24 -0.48
N THR A 51 -1.61 -5.87 -1.64
CA THR A 51 -2.38 -7.06 -2.06
C THR A 51 -1.47 -8.22 -2.41
N PHE A 52 -1.90 -9.43 -2.09
CA PHE A 52 -1.26 -10.68 -2.51
C PHE A 52 -2.06 -11.31 -3.65
N HIS A 53 -1.36 -11.81 -4.66
CA HIS A 53 -1.89 -12.43 -5.87
C HIS A 53 -1.28 -13.83 -6.00
N ASP A 54 -2.10 -14.87 -6.20
CA ASP A 54 -1.65 -16.27 -6.32
C ASP A 54 -1.99 -16.92 -7.68
N GLY A 55 -1.95 -16.12 -8.75
CA GLY A 55 -2.26 -16.58 -10.10
C GLY A 55 -3.75 -16.60 -10.46
N GLY A 56 -4.66 -16.48 -9.48
CA GLY A 56 -6.09 -16.36 -9.74
C GLY A 56 -6.89 -15.58 -8.69
N HIS A 57 -6.38 -15.48 -7.46
CA HIS A 57 -7.03 -14.77 -6.36
C HIS A 57 -6.23 -13.55 -5.94
N VAL A 58 -6.96 -12.55 -5.44
CA VAL A 58 -6.39 -11.34 -4.85
C VAL A 58 -6.85 -11.25 -3.41
N THR A 59 -5.88 -11.19 -2.50
CA THR A 59 -6.10 -11.05 -1.06
C THR A 59 -5.56 -9.70 -0.59
N SER A 60 -6.40 -8.89 0.05
CA SER A 60 -5.94 -7.65 0.70
C SER A 60 -5.12 -8.00 1.93
N LEU A 61 -3.87 -7.53 1.99
CA LEU A 61 -3.01 -7.67 3.16
C LEU A 61 -3.22 -6.50 4.14
N GLY A 62 -3.52 -5.32 3.61
CA GLY A 62 -3.83 -4.13 4.38
C GLY A 62 -3.42 -2.85 3.68
N ARG A 63 -3.32 -1.76 4.44
CA ARG A 63 -2.99 -0.44 3.90
C ARG A 63 -1.88 0.23 4.68
N LEU A 64 -0.97 0.86 3.95
CA LEU A 64 0.04 1.77 4.47
C LEU A 64 -0.48 3.21 4.36
N PHE A 65 -0.32 3.98 5.42
CA PHE A 65 -0.73 5.38 5.50
C PHE A 65 0.45 6.25 5.91
N MET A 66 0.76 7.25 5.10
CA MET A 66 1.68 8.32 5.45
C MET A 66 0.90 9.43 6.15
N GLN A 67 1.17 9.70 7.43
CA GLN A 67 0.46 10.71 8.21
C GLN A 67 1.08 12.10 8.04
N SER A 68 0.27 13.17 8.15
CA SER A 68 0.80 14.54 8.15
C SER A 68 1.20 14.98 9.56
N GLY A 69 2.43 15.48 9.74
CA GLY A 69 2.86 16.11 11.00
C GLY A 69 3.67 15.23 11.94
N SER A 70 3.86 13.95 11.64
CA SER A 70 4.91 13.10 12.22
C SER A 70 6.12 13.02 11.26
N VAL A 71 7.26 12.51 11.74
CA VAL A 71 8.51 12.38 10.96
C VAL A 71 8.34 11.29 9.88
N SER A 72 7.61 11.57 8.80
CA SER A 72 7.50 10.68 7.63
C SER A 72 7.20 9.20 7.98
N GLU A 73 6.51 8.95 9.09
CA GLU A 73 6.29 7.59 9.58
C GLU A 73 5.11 6.99 8.82
N TRP A 74 5.40 5.99 8.00
CA TRP A 74 4.37 5.16 7.39
C TRP A 74 3.80 4.23 8.46
N THR A 75 2.48 4.15 8.54
CA THR A 75 1.76 3.25 9.45
C THR A 75 1.01 2.19 8.67
N PHE A 76 1.05 0.95 9.13
CA PHE A 76 0.36 -0.18 8.52
C PHE A 76 -0.89 -0.55 9.31
N THR A 77 -1.99 -0.74 8.58
CA THR A 77 -3.26 -1.24 9.11
C THR A 77 -3.61 -2.54 8.38
N PRO A 78 -3.60 -3.70 9.07
CA PRO A 78 -4.00 -4.97 8.48
C PRO A 78 -5.46 -4.96 8.00
N THR A 79 -5.77 -5.77 7.00
CA THR A 79 -7.16 -5.98 6.57
C THR A 79 -8.04 -6.45 7.74
N GLY A 80 -9.19 -5.80 7.93
CA GLY A 80 -10.14 -6.16 9.00
C GLY A 80 -9.83 -5.57 10.38
N ALA A 81 -8.72 -4.83 10.55
CA ALA A 81 -8.44 -4.15 11.81
C ALA A 81 -9.35 -2.92 11.99
N LEU A 82 -10.19 -2.94 13.03
CA LEU A 82 -10.99 -1.78 13.44
C LEU A 82 -10.11 -0.80 14.23
N SER A 83 -9.86 0.36 13.65
CA SER A 83 -9.61 1.63 14.37
C SER A 83 -8.55 1.58 15.49
N ARG A 84 -7.37 1.04 15.22
CA ARG A 84 -6.17 1.31 16.04
C ARG A 84 -5.22 2.25 15.30
N PRO A 85 -4.40 3.05 16.00
CA PRO A 85 -3.27 3.70 15.35
C PRO A 85 -2.47 2.60 14.64
N GLY A 86 -2.33 2.70 13.31
CA GLY A 86 -1.59 1.71 12.54
C GLY A 86 -0.19 1.55 13.12
N LYS A 87 0.36 0.33 13.07
CA LYS A 87 1.73 0.06 13.55
C LYS A 87 2.71 0.80 12.63
N ILE A 88 3.73 1.47 13.16
CA ILE A 88 4.83 1.99 12.34
C ILE A 88 5.39 0.85 11.50
N ILE A 89 5.56 1.08 10.19
CA ILE A 89 6.19 0.09 9.33
C ILE A 89 7.67 -0.02 9.71
N ASP A 90 8.05 -1.23 10.09
CA ASP A 90 9.42 -1.64 10.35
C ASP A 90 9.79 -2.81 9.44
N GLU A 91 11.05 -3.23 9.51
CA GLU A 91 11.58 -4.38 8.77
C GLU A 91 10.71 -5.63 8.96
N SER A 92 10.32 -5.94 10.20
CA SER A 92 9.48 -7.10 10.51
C SER A 92 8.09 -7.02 9.88
N THR A 93 7.49 -5.83 9.83
CA THR A 93 6.19 -5.61 9.19
C THR A 93 6.29 -5.79 7.69
N PHE A 94 7.36 -5.26 7.07
CA PHE A 94 7.61 -5.46 5.65
C PHE A 94 7.84 -6.95 5.33
N PHE A 95 8.67 -7.65 6.11
CA PHE A 95 8.86 -9.09 5.93
C PHE A 95 7.54 -9.85 6.07
N GLY A 96 6.73 -9.54 7.09
CA GLY A 96 5.41 -10.15 7.25
C GLY A 96 4.52 -10.04 6.01
N LEU A 97 4.55 -8.90 5.31
CA LEU A 97 3.78 -8.69 4.08
C LEU A 97 4.29 -9.53 2.90
N ILE A 98 5.60 -9.78 2.83
CA ILE A 98 6.21 -10.50 1.71
C ILE A 98 6.43 -11.99 2.00
N LEU A 99 6.26 -12.44 3.24
CA LEU A 99 6.26 -13.86 3.59
C LEU A 99 5.17 -14.62 2.82
N GLU A 100 4.08 -13.96 2.44
CA GLU A 100 3.04 -14.48 1.54
C GLU A 100 3.57 -14.84 0.15
N LEU A 101 4.81 -14.52 -0.21
CA LEU A 101 5.46 -14.99 -1.44
C LEU A 101 6.12 -16.37 -1.29
N LEU A 102 6.35 -16.83 -0.06
CA LEU A 102 7.03 -18.10 0.19
C LEU A 102 6.05 -19.28 0.05
N PRO A 103 6.51 -20.44 -0.49
CA PRO A 103 5.71 -21.66 -0.66
C PRO A 103 4.96 -22.09 0.60
#